data_AF-A0A932NU80-F1
#
_entry.id   AF-A0A932NU80-F1
#
_cell.length_a   1.000
_cell.length_b   1.000
_cell.length_c   1.000
_cell.angle_alpha   90.00
_cell.angle_beta   90.00
_cell.angle_gamma   90.00
#
_symmetry.space_group_name_H-M   'P 1'
#
loop_
_entity.id
_entity.type
_entity.pdbx_description
1 polymer ?
#
loop_
_entity_poly.entity_id
_entity_poly.type
_entity_poly.pdbx_seq_one_letter_code
_entity_poly.pdbx_strand_id
1 'polypeptide(L)'
;METRFSSRMSRVVTLNMRALVGALAIASLLTPHAAFAARRFWVGGYSGGEWHDTRNWSSLAGSGKAGGASVPTISDVAILHTTNSGNTIRLGKDGAAGGLILSTTFTGALRIGTSSLILGGTGARIGSGYVIVGTGTVLANSGSWTMTGGVFFNTLAGHKMSISGSLIVMGRARFRYSGTLIFNGGVADQRLAFSGSHTATRPDNMTVGKHSFSGIILNNIAGTTSDDLIISGSYLRARTLTITNGNFDLRSEDVPLALSGTLTLANDADATLETDQNITLSGSISTGASARFTMSGGTLKLNGISQNLDVAGDGSSMHTLEIDSNSGAYLTGLALVTSTLTINSSRILAFAANTLYLTGGTITNNGTIRENTGKLVHTGSNIFITNSDYTEDHEVKTGETMYFTVTDTDENINGAAADTLAIDVTLTGGDTEDVTLTETGNATGIFRGSISVTNDTATNNDGTLQTTSDRTATFTFTDAQDAKVISDTAAVTVVAGTSSSNTNSGGGSSRSRGGGGGGGGKAGAAVLAKPTRNQAKPQRRVPVTRRIAKKKLSVAERRAARLQKLKDMKARMDARRAKRLGR
;
A
#
# COMPACT_ATOMS: atom_id res chain seq x y z
N MET A 1 -76.81 8.88 21.19
CA MET A 1 -75.99 10.04 21.59
C MET A 1 -74.60 10.04 20.90
N GLU A 2 -74.22 8.99 20.16
CA GLU A 2 -72.92 8.88 19.48
C GLU A 2 -72.84 9.54 18.10
N THR A 3 -73.96 9.81 17.41
CA THR A 3 -73.93 10.40 16.05
C THR A 3 -73.66 11.92 16.01
N ARG A 4 -73.71 12.63 17.15
CA ARG A 4 -73.44 14.08 17.21
C ARG A 4 -71.98 14.45 17.54
N PHE A 5 -71.16 13.49 17.96
CA PHE A 5 -69.74 13.72 18.27
C PHE A 5 -68.84 13.64 17.02
N SER A 6 -69.18 12.77 16.06
CA SER A 6 -68.41 12.58 14.81
C SER A 6 -68.45 13.79 13.87
N SER A 7 -69.58 14.50 13.75
CA SER A 7 -69.69 15.64 12.82
C SER A 7 -68.98 16.91 13.29
N ARG A 8 -68.79 17.08 14.61
CA ARG A 8 -68.01 18.20 15.17
C ARG A 8 -66.51 17.99 15.00
N MET A 9 -65.99 16.77 15.14
CA MET A 9 -64.57 16.47 14.85
C MET A 9 -64.25 16.63 13.36
N SER A 10 -65.10 16.15 12.45
CA SER A 10 -64.87 16.28 11.00
C SER A 10 -64.82 17.75 10.53
N ARG A 11 -65.70 18.62 11.06
CA ARG A 11 -65.68 20.05 10.74
C ARG A 11 -64.46 20.79 11.30
N VAL A 12 -63.98 20.45 12.49
CA VAL A 12 -62.78 21.05 13.09
C VAL A 12 -61.50 20.61 12.35
N VAL A 13 -61.41 19.35 11.94
CA VAL A 13 -60.28 18.84 11.14
C VAL A 13 -60.25 19.48 9.76
N THR A 14 -61.40 19.65 9.09
CA THR A 14 -61.46 20.26 7.75
C THR A 14 -61.18 21.77 7.77
N LEU A 15 -61.59 22.48 8.84
CA LEU A 15 -61.32 23.91 9.02
C LEU A 15 -59.82 24.16 9.30
N ASN A 16 -59.20 23.32 10.13
CA ASN A 16 -57.76 23.39 10.41
C ASN A 16 -56.91 23.03 9.19
N MET A 17 -57.36 22.10 8.35
CA MET A 17 -56.65 21.75 7.11
C MET A 17 -56.71 22.89 6.08
N ARG A 18 -57.82 23.62 5.97
CA ARG A 18 -57.93 24.79 5.08
C ARG A 18 -57.12 25.99 5.57
N ALA A 19 -57.04 26.21 6.89
CA ALA A 19 -56.16 27.21 7.47
C ALA A 19 -54.66 26.85 7.29
N LEU A 20 -54.32 25.55 7.39
CA LEU A 20 -52.95 25.06 7.17
C LEU A 20 -52.53 25.16 5.69
N VAL A 21 -53.43 24.86 4.75
CA VAL A 21 -53.18 24.97 3.30
C VAL A 21 -53.12 26.44 2.86
N GLY A 22 -53.95 27.31 3.43
CA GLY A 22 -53.88 28.76 3.22
C GLY A 22 -52.59 29.38 3.79
N ALA A 23 -52.16 28.94 4.99
CA ALA A 23 -50.90 29.37 5.58
C ALA A 23 -49.67 28.83 4.84
N LEU A 24 -49.72 27.60 4.30
CA LEU A 24 -48.65 27.05 3.44
C LEU A 24 -48.55 27.80 2.10
N ALA A 25 -49.68 28.21 1.51
CA ALA A 25 -49.69 28.98 0.27
C ALA A 25 -49.20 30.42 0.46
N ILE A 26 -49.51 31.05 1.60
CA ILE A 26 -49.00 32.39 1.94
C ILE A 26 -47.52 32.31 2.36
N ALA A 27 -47.10 31.25 3.04
CA ALA A 27 -45.69 30.99 3.34
C ALA A 27 -44.86 30.67 2.08
N SER A 28 -45.43 30.01 1.05
CA SER A 28 -44.74 29.79 -0.23
C SER A 28 -44.70 31.02 -1.15
N LEU A 29 -45.54 32.04 -0.89
CA LEU A 29 -45.46 33.37 -1.48
C LEU A 29 -44.47 34.30 -0.74
N LEU A 30 -44.09 33.95 0.50
CA LEU A 30 -43.15 34.68 1.35
C LEU A 30 -41.79 33.99 1.52
N THR A 31 -41.59 32.79 0.97
CA THR A 31 -40.24 32.32 0.71
C THR A 31 -39.59 33.29 -0.27
N PRO A 32 -38.31 33.67 -0.09
CA PRO A 32 -37.60 34.28 -1.20
C PRO A 32 -37.77 33.29 -2.36
N HIS A 33 -38.48 33.73 -3.40
CA HIS A 33 -38.53 33.02 -4.65
C HIS A 33 -37.08 32.65 -4.93
N ALA A 34 -36.79 31.39 -5.26
CA ALA A 34 -35.44 30.98 -5.64
C ALA A 34 -35.00 31.92 -6.77
N ALA A 35 -34.31 33.00 -6.39
CA ALA A 35 -34.01 34.09 -7.28
C ALA A 35 -33.01 33.47 -8.24
N PHE A 36 -33.44 33.26 -9.48
CA PHE A 36 -32.53 32.80 -10.52
C PHE A 36 -31.28 33.65 -10.44
N ALA A 37 -30.13 33.02 -10.24
CA ALA A 37 -28.88 33.72 -9.99
C ALA A 37 -28.69 34.78 -11.08
N ALA A 38 -28.63 36.05 -10.67
CA ALA A 38 -28.63 37.15 -11.62
C ALA A 38 -27.35 37.09 -12.46
N ARG A 39 -27.50 37.28 -13.78
CA ARG A 39 -26.37 37.17 -14.71
C ARG A 39 -25.66 38.51 -14.81
N ARG A 40 -24.35 38.50 -14.56
CA ARG A 40 -23.46 39.66 -14.65
C ARG A 40 -22.50 39.44 -15.79
N PHE A 41 -22.67 40.21 -16.84
CA PHE A 41 -21.86 40.13 -18.04
C PHE A 41 -20.69 41.10 -17.90
N TRP A 42 -19.48 40.56 -18.02
CA TRP A 42 -18.31 41.41 -18.15
C TRP A 42 -18.41 42.18 -19.47
N VAL A 43 -18.21 43.49 -19.44
CA VAL A 43 -18.19 44.37 -20.63
C VAL A 43 -16.87 45.13 -20.78
N GLY A 44 -16.03 45.14 -19.73
CA GLY A 44 -14.63 45.52 -19.76
C GLY A 44 -14.31 46.93 -20.25
N GLY A 45 -13.00 47.24 -20.29
CA GLY A 45 -12.44 48.47 -20.85
C GLY A 45 -12.13 49.59 -19.84
N TYR A 46 -12.64 49.53 -18.60
CA TYR A 46 -12.43 50.58 -17.59
C TYR A 46 -11.40 50.17 -16.55
N SER A 47 -10.63 51.16 -16.08
CA SER A 47 -9.66 51.04 -14.97
C SER A 47 -8.77 49.79 -15.04
N GLY A 48 -8.26 49.47 -16.24
CA GLY A 48 -7.33 48.35 -16.41
C GLY A 48 -7.95 46.95 -16.23
N GLY A 49 -9.28 46.83 -16.23
CA GLY A 49 -9.98 45.54 -16.13
C GLY A 49 -10.14 45.01 -14.70
N GLU A 50 -10.26 45.89 -13.70
CA GLU A 50 -10.49 45.51 -12.31
C GLU A 50 -11.88 44.89 -12.08
N TRP A 51 -11.92 43.69 -11.50
CA TRP A 51 -13.13 42.91 -11.22
C TRP A 51 -14.14 43.67 -10.34
N HIS A 52 -13.65 44.46 -9.39
CA HIS A 52 -14.50 45.16 -8.41
C HIS A 52 -15.00 46.53 -8.89
N ASP A 53 -14.71 46.92 -10.13
CA ASP A 53 -15.26 48.12 -10.75
C ASP A 53 -16.60 47.82 -11.40
N THR A 54 -17.68 48.43 -10.90
CA THR A 54 -19.04 48.26 -11.42
C THR A 54 -19.18 48.70 -12.87
N ARG A 55 -18.33 49.61 -13.37
CA ARG A 55 -18.31 50.04 -14.78
C ARG A 55 -17.92 48.90 -15.73
N ASN A 56 -17.26 47.85 -15.23
CA ASN A 56 -16.91 46.69 -16.02
C ASN A 56 -18.02 45.62 -16.09
N TRP A 57 -19.17 45.82 -15.42
CA TRP A 57 -20.28 44.87 -15.36
C TRP A 57 -21.57 45.41 -15.96
N SER A 58 -22.30 44.55 -16.66
CA SER A 58 -23.62 44.78 -17.26
C SER A 58 -24.62 43.70 -16.81
N SER A 59 -25.90 44.05 -16.69
CA SER A 59 -27.01 43.08 -16.51
C SER A 59 -27.51 42.51 -17.83
N LEU A 60 -27.09 43.08 -18.96
CA LEU A 60 -27.50 42.70 -20.31
C LEU A 60 -26.38 41.96 -21.04
N ALA A 61 -26.75 40.93 -21.79
CA ALA A 61 -25.84 40.18 -22.66
C ALA A 61 -25.54 40.96 -23.96
N GLY A 62 -24.33 40.77 -24.52
CA GLY A 62 -23.96 41.24 -25.86
C GLY A 62 -22.96 42.40 -25.90
N SER A 63 -22.44 42.70 -27.10
CA SER A 63 -21.45 43.76 -27.34
C SER A 63 -22.02 45.16 -27.15
N GLY A 64 -21.17 46.09 -26.71
CA GLY A 64 -21.48 47.52 -26.63
C GLY A 64 -22.53 47.90 -25.59
N LYS A 65 -22.82 47.04 -24.60
CA LYS A 65 -23.75 47.38 -23.51
C LYS A 65 -23.08 48.30 -22.50
N ALA A 66 -23.85 49.24 -21.95
CA ALA A 66 -23.37 50.14 -20.91
C ALA A 66 -23.01 49.34 -19.64
N GLY A 67 -21.87 49.68 -19.05
CA GLY A 67 -21.50 49.20 -17.72
C GLY A 67 -22.28 49.88 -16.60
N GLY A 68 -22.00 49.50 -15.36
CA GLY A 68 -22.62 50.08 -14.16
C GLY A 68 -23.53 49.13 -13.37
N ALA A 69 -23.60 47.86 -13.76
CA ALA A 69 -24.22 46.84 -12.93
C ALA A 69 -23.38 46.56 -11.67
N SER A 70 -24.01 45.97 -10.66
CA SER A 70 -23.28 45.54 -9.46
C SER A 70 -22.23 44.48 -9.78
N VAL A 71 -21.14 44.49 -9.01
CA VAL A 71 -20.13 43.43 -9.02
C VAL A 71 -20.81 42.10 -8.63
N PRO A 72 -20.49 40.98 -9.30
CA PRO A 72 -21.03 39.67 -8.94
C PRO A 72 -20.79 39.35 -7.46
N THR A 73 -21.79 38.73 -6.85
CA THR A 73 -21.75 38.16 -5.51
C THR A 73 -22.05 36.67 -5.56
N ILE A 74 -22.07 35.97 -4.41
CA ILE A 74 -22.38 34.54 -4.34
C ILE A 74 -23.78 34.18 -4.87
N SER A 75 -24.65 35.18 -5.09
CA SER A 75 -25.98 35.01 -5.68
C SER A 75 -26.04 35.28 -7.18
N ASP A 76 -24.92 35.71 -7.80
CA ASP A 76 -24.86 36.08 -9.21
C ASP A 76 -23.98 35.12 -10.03
N VAL A 77 -24.24 34.97 -11.33
CA VAL A 77 -23.34 34.27 -12.26
C VAL A 77 -22.53 35.30 -13.05
N ALA A 78 -21.20 35.27 -12.89
CA ALA A 78 -20.26 36.08 -13.65
C ALA A 78 -19.99 35.45 -15.03
N ILE A 79 -20.16 36.22 -16.11
CA ILE A 79 -20.08 35.73 -17.49
C ILE A 79 -19.10 36.57 -18.31
N LEU A 80 -18.00 35.94 -18.71
CA LEU A 80 -16.95 36.47 -19.56
C LEU A 80 -17.18 35.94 -20.98
N HIS A 81 -17.40 36.83 -21.94
CA HIS A 81 -17.83 36.46 -23.29
C HIS A 81 -17.16 37.29 -24.41
N THR A 82 -17.59 37.07 -25.67
CA THR A 82 -17.01 37.60 -26.93
C THR A 82 -16.62 39.08 -26.93
N THR A 83 -17.30 39.88 -26.14
CA THR A 83 -17.18 41.35 -26.10
C THR A 83 -15.89 41.84 -25.44
N ASN A 84 -15.09 40.91 -24.92
CA ASN A 84 -13.87 41.16 -24.16
C ASN A 84 -12.70 40.28 -24.61
N SER A 85 -12.67 39.91 -25.89
CA SER A 85 -11.55 39.17 -26.47
C SER A 85 -10.22 39.91 -26.21
N GLY A 86 -9.25 39.23 -25.60
CA GLY A 86 -7.94 39.79 -25.25
C GLY A 86 -7.86 40.56 -23.93
N ASN A 87 -8.97 40.86 -23.26
CA ASN A 87 -8.93 41.60 -21.99
C ASN A 87 -8.37 40.75 -20.84
N THR A 88 -7.52 41.37 -20.00
CA THR A 88 -7.08 40.79 -18.72
C THR A 88 -7.92 41.36 -17.60
N ILE A 89 -8.67 40.49 -16.93
CA ILE A 89 -9.49 40.80 -15.76
C ILE A 89 -8.65 40.53 -14.53
N ARG A 90 -8.58 41.50 -13.61
CA ARG A 90 -7.74 41.42 -12.41
C ARG A 90 -8.61 41.43 -11.16
N LEU A 91 -8.33 40.54 -10.22
CA LEU A 91 -8.89 40.62 -8.87
C LEU A 91 -7.93 41.35 -7.95
N GLY A 92 -8.14 42.65 -7.74
CA GLY A 92 -7.38 43.47 -6.78
C GLY A 92 -7.67 43.19 -5.30
N LYS A 93 -8.78 42.49 -5.00
CA LYS A 93 -9.17 41.99 -3.66
C LYS A 93 -10.02 40.72 -3.79
N ASP A 94 -10.43 40.13 -2.67
CA ASP A 94 -11.24 38.91 -2.67
C ASP A 94 -12.55 39.08 -3.46
N GLY A 95 -12.84 38.09 -4.31
CA GLY A 95 -14.03 38.06 -5.16
C GLY A 95 -14.93 36.87 -4.84
N ALA A 96 -16.23 37.02 -5.09
CA ALA A 96 -17.20 35.94 -4.97
C ALA A 96 -18.16 35.96 -6.17
N ALA A 97 -18.59 34.79 -6.62
CA ALA A 97 -19.66 34.65 -7.60
C ALA A 97 -20.45 33.37 -7.32
N GLY A 98 -21.76 33.36 -7.50
CA GLY A 98 -22.57 32.14 -7.46
C GLY A 98 -22.15 31.12 -8.52
N GLY A 99 -21.66 31.61 -9.66
CA GLY A 99 -20.93 30.82 -10.66
C GLY A 99 -20.07 31.67 -11.59
N LEU A 100 -19.16 31.03 -12.31
CA LEU A 100 -18.25 31.65 -13.28
C LEU A 100 -18.38 30.97 -14.64
N ILE A 101 -18.57 31.74 -15.70
CA ILE A 101 -18.61 31.24 -17.07
C ILE A 101 -17.60 32.02 -17.91
N LEU A 102 -16.62 31.32 -18.48
CA LEU A 102 -15.82 31.81 -19.61
C LEU A 102 -16.38 31.15 -20.86
N SER A 103 -16.99 31.92 -21.76
CA SER A 103 -17.57 31.37 -22.98
C SER A 103 -16.50 30.72 -23.86
N THR A 104 -16.92 29.85 -24.77
CA THR A 104 -16.03 29.22 -25.79
C THR A 104 -15.35 30.24 -26.70
N THR A 105 -15.86 31.45 -26.74
CA THR A 105 -15.38 32.55 -27.58
C THR A 105 -14.55 33.60 -26.81
N PHE A 106 -14.42 33.46 -25.49
CA PHE A 106 -13.57 34.33 -24.70
C PHE A 106 -12.09 34.03 -24.98
N THR A 107 -11.29 35.05 -25.27
CA THR A 107 -9.84 34.88 -25.55
C THR A 107 -8.93 35.59 -24.55
N GLY A 108 -9.52 36.26 -23.54
CA GLY A 108 -8.78 36.99 -22.52
C GLY A 108 -8.30 36.12 -21.36
N ALA A 109 -7.93 36.77 -20.25
CA ALA A 109 -7.45 36.12 -19.04
C ALA A 109 -8.18 36.63 -17.79
N LEU A 110 -8.55 35.73 -16.89
CA LEU A 110 -8.92 36.03 -15.52
C LEU A 110 -7.70 35.80 -14.62
N ARG A 111 -7.13 36.86 -14.07
CA ARG A 111 -5.96 36.81 -13.18
C ARG A 111 -6.38 37.06 -11.73
N ILE A 112 -6.31 36.00 -10.95
CA ILE A 112 -6.58 36.01 -9.52
C ILE A 112 -5.22 36.22 -8.87
N GLY A 113 -4.96 37.43 -8.36
CA GLY A 113 -3.63 37.86 -7.89
C GLY A 113 -3.21 37.17 -6.59
N THR A 114 -3.11 37.94 -5.51
CA THR A 114 -2.98 37.41 -4.14
C THR A 114 -4.33 37.23 -3.45
N SER A 115 -5.40 37.58 -4.14
CA SER A 115 -6.80 37.56 -3.70
C SER A 115 -7.41 36.16 -3.81
N SER A 116 -8.48 35.90 -3.08
CA SER A 116 -9.28 34.67 -3.19
C SER A 116 -10.44 34.83 -4.18
N LEU A 117 -10.84 33.72 -4.81
CA LEU A 117 -12.09 33.64 -5.57
C LEU A 117 -12.94 32.49 -5.03
N ILE A 118 -14.13 32.84 -4.54
CA ILE A 118 -15.10 31.88 -4.02
C ILE A 118 -16.24 31.72 -5.03
N LEU A 119 -16.50 30.50 -5.46
CA LEU A 119 -17.60 30.15 -6.34
C LEU A 119 -18.69 29.37 -5.58
N GLY A 120 -19.93 29.78 -5.78
CA GLY A 120 -21.11 29.12 -5.22
C GLY A 120 -21.53 27.87 -5.98
N GLY A 121 -22.71 27.33 -5.67
CA GLY A 121 -23.19 26.04 -6.17
C GLY A 121 -23.36 25.94 -7.70
N THR A 122 -23.39 27.06 -8.43
CA THR A 122 -23.42 27.01 -9.91
C THR A 122 -22.07 26.58 -10.48
N GLY A 123 -20.98 26.78 -9.73
CA GLY A 123 -19.64 26.34 -10.08
C GLY A 123 -19.00 27.13 -11.22
N ALA A 124 -18.09 26.48 -11.95
CA ALA A 124 -17.33 27.09 -13.03
C ALA A 124 -17.53 26.34 -14.36
N ARG A 125 -17.66 27.07 -15.45
CA ARG A 125 -17.68 26.53 -16.82
C ARG A 125 -16.69 27.30 -17.69
N ILE A 126 -15.62 26.64 -18.12
CA ILE A 126 -14.53 27.23 -18.89
C ILE A 126 -14.52 26.67 -20.31
N GLY A 127 -15.02 27.45 -21.25
CA GLY A 127 -15.01 27.09 -22.67
C GLY A 127 -13.73 27.51 -23.39
N SER A 128 -13.07 28.60 -22.96
CA SER A 128 -11.86 29.14 -23.57
C SER A 128 -11.16 30.15 -22.63
N GLY A 129 -10.09 30.78 -23.12
CA GLY A 129 -9.31 31.80 -22.41
C GLY A 129 -8.36 31.24 -21.35
N TYR A 130 -7.91 32.12 -20.46
CA TYR A 130 -6.97 31.78 -19.39
C TYR A 130 -7.56 32.06 -18.02
N VAL A 131 -7.37 31.15 -17.07
CA VAL A 131 -7.56 31.39 -15.64
C VAL A 131 -6.20 31.22 -14.97
N ILE A 132 -5.70 32.31 -14.40
CA ILE A 132 -4.33 32.43 -13.89
C ILE A 132 -4.40 32.69 -12.39
N VAL A 133 -3.89 31.74 -11.62
CA VAL A 133 -3.86 31.79 -10.15
C VAL A 133 -2.49 32.28 -9.68
N GLY A 134 -2.49 33.42 -9.00
CA GLY A 134 -1.33 34.03 -8.38
C GLY A 134 -1.07 33.48 -6.97
N THR A 135 0.10 33.80 -6.42
CA THR A 135 0.61 33.37 -5.11
C THR A 135 -0.35 33.67 -3.95
N GLY A 136 -0.49 32.74 -2.99
CA GLY A 136 -1.34 32.93 -1.80
C GLY A 136 -2.85 32.83 -2.03
N THR A 137 -3.31 32.73 -3.29
CA THR A 137 -4.74 32.56 -3.61
C THR A 137 -5.30 31.28 -3.02
N VAL A 138 -6.46 31.42 -2.36
CA VAL A 138 -7.37 30.32 -2.06
C VAL A 138 -8.46 30.28 -3.13
N LEU A 139 -8.61 29.13 -3.79
CA LEU A 139 -9.76 28.86 -4.66
C LEU A 139 -10.71 27.92 -3.94
N ALA A 140 -11.94 28.36 -3.74
CA ALA A 140 -13.00 27.55 -3.19
C ALA A 140 -14.17 27.52 -4.17
N ASN A 141 -14.66 26.33 -4.47
CA ASN A 141 -15.78 26.14 -5.38
C ASN A 141 -16.76 25.13 -4.77
N SER A 142 -17.96 25.58 -4.40
CA SER A 142 -18.97 24.68 -3.85
C SER A 142 -19.79 23.95 -4.94
N GLY A 143 -19.61 24.30 -6.22
CA GLY A 143 -20.22 23.62 -7.37
C GLY A 143 -19.21 22.83 -8.20
N SER A 144 -19.63 22.30 -9.34
CA SER A 144 -18.74 21.60 -10.27
C SER A 144 -17.88 22.59 -11.08
N TRP A 145 -16.61 22.23 -11.30
CA TRP A 145 -15.69 22.93 -12.19
C TRP A 145 -15.57 22.12 -13.50
N THR A 146 -16.08 22.67 -14.60
CA THR A 146 -16.02 22.01 -15.91
C THR A 146 -15.24 22.84 -16.91
N MET A 147 -14.28 22.21 -17.61
CA MET A 147 -13.51 22.83 -18.68
C MET A 147 -13.68 22.03 -19.97
N THR A 148 -14.07 22.70 -21.05
CA THR A 148 -14.09 22.12 -22.41
C THR A 148 -13.02 22.73 -23.33
N GLY A 149 -12.43 23.85 -22.90
CA GLY A 149 -11.29 24.49 -23.52
C GLY A 149 -10.55 25.41 -22.53
N GLY A 150 -9.70 26.29 -23.07
CA GLY A 150 -8.92 27.23 -22.27
C GLY A 150 -7.78 26.59 -21.46
N VAL A 151 -7.12 27.42 -20.66
CA VAL A 151 -5.98 27.02 -19.83
C VAL A 151 -6.18 27.53 -18.41
N PHE A 152 -6.14 26.62 -17.45
CA PHE A 152 -6.08 26.93 -16.03
C PHE A 152 -4.67 26.63 -15.53
N PHE A 153 -4.03 27.60 -14.88
CA PHE A 153 -2.74 27.35 -14.23
C PHE A 153 -2.48 28.27 -13.05
N ASN A 154 -1.57 27.84 -12.17
CA ASN A 154 -1.03 28.66 -11.09
C ASN A 154 0.44 29.00 -11.33
N THR A 155 0.86 30.14 -10.77
CA THR A 155 2.19 30.72 -11.00
C THR A 155 3.27 30.21 -10.03
N LEU A 156 2.88 29.68 -8.86
CA LEU A 156 3.78 29.10 -7.85
C LEU A 156 3.30 27.74 -7.36
N ALA A 157 4.16 27.02 -6.64
CA ALA A 157 3.82 25.73 -6.02
C ALA A 157 3.05 25.90 -4.70
N GLY A 158 2.37 24.84 -4.24
CA GLY A 158 1.84 24.74 -2.88
C GLY A 158 0.45 25.34 -2.64
N HIS A 159 -0.27 25.70 -3.72
CA HIS A 159 -1.64 26.18 -3.61
C HIS A 159 -2.62 25.07 -3.18
N LYS A 160 -3.75 25.47 -2.60
CA LYS A 160 -4.89 24.60 -2.30
C LYS A 160 -6.13 25.08 -3.04
N MET A 161 -6.83 24.16 -3.70
CA MET A 161 -8.11 24.40 -4.36
C MET A 161 -9.13 23.45 -3.76
N SER A 162 -10.14 24.01 -3.09
CA SER A 162 -11.24 23.24 -2.51
C SER A 162 -12.40 23.16 -3.49
N ILE A 163 -12.93 21.95 -3.69
CA ILE A 163 -14.03 21.68 -4.59
C ILE A 163 -15.03 20.76 -3.88
N SER A 164 -16.27 21.22 -3.73
CA SER A 164 -17.37 20.38 -3.23
C SER A 164 -18.21 19.75 -4.35
N GLY A 165 -18.09 20.22 -5.60
CA GLY A 165 -18.62 19.53 -6.78
C GLY A 165 -17.56 18.70 -7.51
N SER A 166 -17.82 18.34 -8.77
CA SER A 166 -16.88 17.58 -9.59
C SER A 166 -15.88 18.47 -10.31
N LEU A 167 -14.65 18.00 -10.51
CA LEU A 167 -13.67 18.63 -11.41
C LEU A 167 -13.59 17.82 -12.70
N ILE A 168 -14.05 18.40 -13.80
CA ILE A 168 -14.18 17.74 -15.10
C ILE A 168 -13.44 18.57 -16.14
N VAL A 169 -12.38 17.99 -16.71
CA VAL A 169 -11.55 18.64 -17.74
C VAL A 169 -11.59 17.79 -19.00
N MET A 170 -12.13 18.36 -20.08
CA MET A 170 -12.43 17.66 -21.33
C MET A 170 -11.91 18.43 -22.55
N GLY A 171 -11.87 17.74 -23.69
CA GLY A 171 -11.56 18.34 -24.99
C GLY A 171 -10.14 18.89 -25.05
N ARG A 172 -9.98 20.16 -25.47
CA ARG A 172 -8.65 20.81 -25.63
C ARG A 172 -8.23 21.59 -24.38
N ALA A 173 -8.98 21.48 -23.29
CA ALA A 173 -8.68 22.19 -22.06
C ALA A 173 -7.32 21.76 -21.48
N ARG A 174 -6.62 22.67 -20.80
CA ARG A 174 -5.38 22.38 -20.08
C ARG A 174 -5.52 22.80 -18.64
N PHE A 175 -5.24 21.87 -17.72
CA PHE A 175 -5.30 22.11 -16.28
C PHE A 175 -3.92 21.84 -15.67
N ARG A 176 -3.18 22.90 -15.33
CA ARG A 176 -1.80 22.84 -14.84
C ARG A 176 -1.71 23.49 -13.48
N TYR A 177 -2.02 22.74 -12.44
CA TYR A 177 -2.14 23.23 -11.08
C TYR A 177 -1.07 22.66 -10.17
N SER A 178 0.06 23.34 -10.02
CA SER A 178 1.14 22.99 -9.08
C SER A 178 0.69 23.19 -7.61
N GLY A 179 -0.19 22.33 -7.12
CA GLY A 179 -0.79 22.42 -5.80
C GLY A 179 -1.62 21.18 -5.47
N THR A 180 -2.35 21.27 -4.37
CA THR A 180 -3.21 20.20 -3.86
C THR A 180 -4.67 20.51 -4.14
N LEU A 181 -5.34 19.58 -4.81
CA LEU A 181 -6.79 19.59 -4.96
C LEU A 181 -7.41 18.98 -3.70
N ILE A 182 -8.43 19.63 -3.14
CA ILE A 182 -9.15 19.18 -1.96
C ILE A 182 -10.59 18.94 -2.36
N PHE A 183 -11.02 17.69 -2.25
CA PHE A 183 -12.39 17.26 -2.48
C PHE A 183 -13.12 17.18 -1.14
N ASN A 184 -14.19 17.97 -1.01
CA ASN A 184 -14.97 18.12 0.20
C ASN A 184 -16.47 18.24 -0.12
N GLY A 185 -16.99 17.26 -0.86
CA GLY A 185 -18.35 17.22 -1.39
C GLY A 185 -19.46 16.94 -0.37
N GLY A 186 -19.10 16.68 0.89
CA GLY A 186 -20.07 16.29 1.90
C GLY A 186 -20.56 14.86 1.64
N VAL A 187 -21.85 14.71 1.35
CA VAL A 187 -22.55 13.42 1.19
C VAL A 187 -22.93 13.11 -0.27
N ALA A 188 -22.28 13.77 -1.23
CA ALA A 188 -22.53 13.59 -2.65
C ALA A 188 -21.25 13.13 -3.35
N ASP A 189 -21.41 12.22 -4.30
CA ASP A 189 -20.32 11.74 -5.14
C ASP A 189 -19.71 12.89 -5.94
N GLN A 190 -18.39 12.91 -5.97
CA GLN A 190 -17.60 13.81 -6.78
C GLN A 190 -16.90 13.02 -7.87
N ARG A 191 -16.63 13.68 -8.99
CA ARG A 191 -15.84 13.11 -10.06
C ARG A 191 -14.61 13.97 -10.33
N LEU A 192 -13.45 13.33 -10.43
CA LEU A 192 -12.23 13.92 -10.98
C LEU A 192 -11.96 13.29 -12.34
N ALA A 193 -12.28 14.03 -13.41
CA ALA A 193 -12.16 13.55 -14.78
C ALA A 193 -11.15 14.39 -15.57
N PHE A 194 -10.20 13.72 -16.22
CA PHE A 194 -9.33 14.31 -17.24
C PHE A 194 -9.50 13.55 -18.56
N SER A 195 -9.73 14.25 -19.67
CA SER A 195 -9.85 13.63 -20.99
C SER A 195 -8.62 12.80 -21.31
N GLY A 196 -8.85 11.55 -21.73
CA GLY A 196 -7.82 10.59 -22.10
C GLY A 196 -8.18 9.13 -21.81
N SER A 197 -9.46 8.75 -21.76
CA SER A 197 -9.89 7.38 -21.41
C SER A 197 -9.47 6.33 -22.47
N HIS A 198 -9.15 5.10 -22.03
CA HIS A 198 -8.90 3.93 -22.89
C HIS A 198 -10.04 2.91 -22.79
N THR A 199 -11.21 3.28 -23.32
CA THR A 199 -12.22 2.31 -23.74
C THR A 199 -12.84 2.76 -25.05
N ALA A 200 -13.07 1.81 -25.95
CA ALA A 200 -13.35 2.02 -27.38
C ALA A 200 -14.71 2.67 -27.71
N THR A 201 -15.40 3.30 -26.76
CA THR A 201 -16.70 3.96 -26.96
C THR A 201 -16.76 5.30 -26.22
N ARG A 202 -16.05 6.30 -26.76
CA ARG A 202 -16.09 7.77 -26.48
C ARG A 202 -15.54 8.24 -25.11
N PRO A 203 -14.94 9.45 -25.00
CA PRO A 203 -14.75 10.50 -25.99
C PRO A 203 -13.39 10.44 -26.68
N ASP A 204 -13.47 10.75 -27.96
CA ASP A 204 -12.55 10.49 -29.05
C ASP A 204 -11.13 11.01 -28.79
N ASN A 205 -10.17 10.19 -29.19
CA ASN A 205 -8.75 10.40 -29.46
C ASN A 205 -8.32 11.86 -29.74
N MET A 206 -8.37 12.72 -28.72
CA MET A 206 -7.84 14.08 -28.74
C MET A 206 -6.55 14.07 -27.92
N THR A 207 -5.49 14.61 -28.51
CA THR A 207 -4.21 14.83 -27.82
C THR A 207 -4.46 15.49 -26.47
N VAL A 208 -4.33 14.71 -25.40
CA VAL A 208 -4.55 15.18 -24.03
C VAL A 208 -3.55 16.30 -23.76
N GLY A 209 -4.04 17.51 -23.48
CA GLY A 209 -3.17 18.54 -22.95
C GLY A 209 -2.55 18.04 -21.66
N LYS A 210 -1.22 18.09 -21.49
CA LYS A 210 -0.57 17.66 -20.23
C LYS A 210 -1.27 18.33 -19.02
N HIS A 211 -2.06 17.55 -18.29
CA HIS A 211 -2.65 17.93 -17.01
C HIS A 211 -1.65 17.64 -15.92
N SER A 212 -1.56 18.52 -14.93
CA SER A 212 -0.68 18.28 -13.79
C SER A 212 -1.25 18.87 -12.52
N PHE A 213 -1.11 18.12 -11.45
CA PHE A 213 -1.24 18.63 -10.09
C PHE A 213 -0.33 17.88 -9.13
N SER A 214 -0.05 18.50 -7.98
CA SER A 214 0.87 17.93 -7.02
C SER A 214 0.18 16.90 -6.14
N GLY A 215 -1.03 17.15 -5.65
CA GLY A 215 -1.65 16.21 -4.73
C GLY A 215 -3.17 16.28 -4.72
N ILE A 216 -3.74 15.25 -4.11
CA ILE A 216 -5.17 15.15 -3.85
C ILE A 216 -5.36 14.92 -2.35
N ILE A 217 -6.31 15.64 -1.77
CA ILE A 217 -6.88 15.35 -0.46
C ILE A 217 -8.36 15.04 -0.68
N LEU A 218 -8.80 13.87 -0.25
CA LEU A 218 -10.21 13.54 -0.11
C LEU A 218 -10.62 13.73 1.35
N ASN A 219 -11.67 14.52 1.57
CA ASN A 219 -12.19 14.85 2.90
C ASN A 219 -13.71 15.04 2.79
N ASN A 220 -14.40 14.01 2.30
CA ASN A 220 -15.86 14.00 2.22
C ASN A 220 -16.45 13.70 3.60
N ILE A 221 -17.73 14.03 3.80
CA ILE A 221 -18.39 13.81 5.08
C ILE A 221 -18.99 12.40 5.07
N ALA A 222 -18.38 11.54 5.87
CA ALA A 222 -18.75 10.16 6.12
C ALA A 222 -20.24 9.93 6.45
N GLY A 223 -20.75 8.76 6.04
CA GLY A 223 -21.97 8.16 6.59
C GLY A 223 -23.00 7.65 5.57
N THR A 224 -22.71 7.71 4.27
CA THR A 224 -23.60 7.24 3.19
C THR A 224 -22.78 6.56 2.10
N THR A 225 -23.38 5.67 1.29
CA THR A 225 -22.73 5.07 0.09
C THR A 225 -22.61 6.05 -1.09
N SER A 226 -22.53 7.34 -0.81
CA SER A 226 -22.61 8.41 -1.82
C SER A 226 -21.64 9.55 -1.50
N ASP A 227 -20.50 9.22 -0.90
CA ASP A 227 -19.44 10.16 -0.54
C ASP A 227 -18.13 9.85 -1.29
N ASP A 228 -18.26 9.28 -2.48
CA ASP A 228 -17.14 8.77 -3.27
C ASP A 228 -16.47 9.90 -4.07
N LEU A 229 -15.16 9.77 -4.27
CA LEU A 229 -14.44 10.48 -5.32
C LEU A 229 -14.12 9.49 -6.43
N ILE A 230 -14.94 9.53 -7.48
CA ILE A 230 -14.77 8.71 -8.68
C ILE A 230 -13.70 9.34 -9.57
N ILE A 231 -12.65 8.57 -9.87
CA ILE A 231 -11.62 8.99 -10.80
C ILE A 231 -11.99 8.51 -12.20
N SER A 232 -11.85 9.38 -13.20
CA SER A 232 -12.10 9.03 -14.60
C SER A 232 -10.98 9.52 -15.52
N GLY A 233 -10.57 8.67 -16.45
CA GLY A 233 -9.45 8.90 -17.37
C GLY A 233 -8.63 7.62 -17.54
N SER A 234 -7.59 7.62 -18.37
CA SER A 234 -6.75 6.40 -18.54
C SER A 234 -5.75 6.17 -17.42
N TYR A 235 -5.35 7.23 -16.72
CA TYR A 235 -4.23 7.14 -15.80
C TYR A 235 -4.17 8.35 -14.87
N LEU A 236 -4.12 8.12 -13.56
CA LEU A 236 -3.99 9.17 -12.57
C LEU A 236 -2.54 9.32 -12.11
N ARG A 237 -1.99 10.53 -12.20
CA ARG A 237 -0.66 10.87 -11.67
C ARG A 237 -0.74 12.01 -10.68
N ALA A 238 -0.12 11.82 -9.52
CA ALA A 238 0.10 12.87 -8.55
C ALA A 238 1.42 12.64 -7.81
N ARG A 239 1.80 13.56 -6.94
CA ARG A 239 2.85 13.33 -5.94
C ARG A 239 2.27 12.67 -4.70
N THR A 240 1.16 13.18 -4.17
CA THR A 240 0.58 12.67 -2.92
C THR A 240 -0.91 12.44 -3.05
N LEU A 241 -1.40 11.37 -2.42
CA LEU A 241 -2.82 11.14 -2.18
C LEU A 241 -3.04 10.98 -0.68
N THR A 242 -3.94 11.79 -0.12
CA THR A 242 -4.37 11.68 1.27
C THR A 242 -5.87 11.52 1.32
N ILE A 243 -6.34 10.45 1.93
CA ILE A 243 -7.76 10.18 2.15
C ILE A 243 -8.01 10.35 3.64
N THR A 244 -8.74 11.41 3.99
CA THR A 244 -9.08 11.69 5.40
C THR A 244 -10.40 11.04 5.75
N ASN A 245 -11.38 11.13 4.85
CA ASN A 245 -12.73 10.57 4.95
C ASN A 245 -13.31 10.45 3.52
N GLY A 246 -14.15 9.45 3.29
CA GLY A 246 -14.77 9.12 2.00
C GLY A 246 -13.99 8.07 1.21
N ASN A 247 -14.64 7.50 0.21
CA ASN A 247 -14.07 6.47 -0.65
C ASN A 247 -13.37 7.07 -1.88
N PHE A 248 -12.13 6.69 -2.12
CA PHE A 248 -11.41 7.04 -3.34
C PHE A 248 -11.51 5.88 -4.33
N ASP A 249 -12.32 6.07 -5.37
CA ASP A 249 -12.72 5.02 -6.28
C ASP A 249 -11.91 5.08 -7.59
N LEU A 250 -11.06 4.07 -7.77
CA LEU A 250 -10.32 3.81 -9.00
C LEU A 250 -10.92 2.65 -9.82
N ARG A 251 -11.86 1.90 -9.24
CA ARG A 251 -12.41 0.66 -9.77
C ARG A 251 -13.55 0.92 -10.76
N SER A 252 -14.42 1.90 -10.49
CA SER A 252 -15.60 2.14 -11.35
C SER A 252 -15.27 2.47 -12.80
N GLU A 253 -14.07 2.95 -13.09
CA GLU A 253 -13.63 3.38 -14.41
C GLU A 253 -12.24 2.83 -14.78
N ASP A 254 -11.78 1.77 -14.09
CA ASP A 254 -10.51 1.08 -14.35
C ASP A 254 -9.30 2.02 -14.48
N VAL A 255 -9.07 2.88 -13.49
CA VAL A 255 -7.99 3.89 -13.54
C VAL A 255 -6.75 3.46 -12.75
N PRO A 256 -5.61 3.18 -13.40
CA PRO A 256 -4.34 3.00 -12.71
C PRO A 256 -3.86 4.30 -12.05
N LEU A 257 -3.14 4.14 -10.94
CA LEU A 257 -2.61 5.24 -10.15
C LEU A 257 -1.07 5.20 -10.10
N ALA A 258 -0.41 6.32 -10.34
CA ALA A 258 0.98 6.50 -9.93
C ALA A 258 1.18 7.71 -9.03
N LEU A 259 1.90 7.47 -7.93
CA LEU A 259 2.32 8.49 -6.99
C LEU A 259 3.84 8.54 -6.90
N SER A 260 4.41 9.71 -7.18
CA SER A 260 5.85 9.93 -6.95
C SER A 260 6.22 10.13 -5.47
N GLY A 261 5.21 10.28 -4.61
CA GLY A 261 5.33 10.42 -3.16
C GLY A 261 4.37 9.48 -2.44
N THR A 262 3.73 9.96 -1.37
CA THR A 262 3.04 9.11 -0.40
C THR A 262 1.56 8.89 -0.71
N LEU A 263 1.08 7.69 -0.36
CA LEU A 263 -0.34 7.38 -0.18
C LEU A 263 -0.64 7.31 1.33
N THR A 264 -1.66 8.02 1.79
CA THR A 264 -2.02 8.03 3.21
C THR A 264 -3.53 7.94 3.37
N LEU A 265 -3.99 6.95 4.11
CA LEU A 265 -5.37 6.85 4.58
C LEU A 265 -5.39 7.17 6.08
N ALA A 266 -6.21 8.11 6.50
CA ALA A 266 -6.30 8.53 7.89
C ALA A 266 -6.85 7.43 8.80
N ASN A 267 -6.73 7.58 10.12
CA ASN A 267 -7.32 6.63 11.07
C ASN A 267 -8.82 6.88 11.25
N ASP A 268 -9.58 6.55 10.21
CA ASP A 268 -11.02 6.75 10.11
C ASP A 268 -11.63 5.60 9.29
N ALA A 269 -12.81 5.11 9.68
CA ALA A 269 -13.46 3.96 9.05
C ALA A 269 -13.91 4.25 7.61
N ASP A 270 -14.19 5.52 7.33
CA ASP A 270 -14.65 5.97 6.02
C ASP A 270 -13.48 6.40 5.13
N ALA A 271 -12.24 6.38 5.62
CA ALA A 271 -11.08 6.61 4.77
C ALA A 271 -10.76 5.33 3.98
N THR A 272 -11.33 5.20 2.79
CA THR A 272 -11.20 3.97 1.99
C THR A 272 -10.61 4.21 0.60
N LEU A 273 -9.88 3.22 0.11
CA LEU A 273 -9.45 3.11 -1.28
C LEU A 273 -9.75 1.70 -1.77
N GLU A 274 -10.55 1.60 -2.83
CA GLU A 274 -10.86 0.33 -3.50
C GLU A 274 -10.39 0.36 -4.96
N THR A 275 -9.71 -0.71 -5.39
CA THR A 275 -9.27 -0.83 -6.78
C THR A 275 -9.05 -2.29 -7.18
N ASP A 276 -9.07 -2.54 -8.48
CA ASP A 276 -8.52 -3.73 -9.13
C ASP A 276 -7.41 -3.38 -10.13
N GLN A 277 -6.93 -2.14 -10.07
CA GLN A 277 -5.96 -1.56 -11.00
C GLN A 277 -4.56 -1.50 -10.42
N ASN A 278 -3.59 -1.25 -11.31
CA ASN A 278 -2.21 -1.10 -10.91
C ASN A 278 -1.98 0.22 -10.15
N ILE A 279 -1.34 0.13 -8.99
CA ILE A 279 -0.85 1.26 -8.21
C ILE A 279 0.67 1.22 -8.22
N THR A 280 1.33 2.27 -8.72
CA THR A 280 2.79 2.44 -8.64
C THR A 280 3.14 3.56 -7.66
N LEU A 281 3.88 3.23 -6.61
CA LEU A 281 4.32 4.19 -5.62
C LEU A 281 5.85 4.31 -5.65
N SER A 282 6.34 5.55 -5.70
CA SER A 282 7.75 5.87 -5.44
C SER A 282 7.98 6.40 -4.01
N GLY A 283 6.92 6.67 -3.25
CA GLY A 283 6.97 6.94 -1.82
C GLY A 283 6.24 5.87 -0.99
N SER A 284 6.10 6.11 0.31
CA SER A 284 5.49 5.16 1.24
C SER A 284 3.96 5.11 1.16
N ILE A 285 3.39 4.00 1.61
CA ILE A 285 1.96 3.86 1.93
C ILE A 285 1.80 3.71 3.45
N SER A 286 0.78 4.35 4.01
CA SER A 286 0.35 4.13 5.40
C SER A 286 -1.17 4.23 5.50
N THR A 287 -1.76 3.26 6.21
CA THR A 287 -3.19 3.24 6.53
C THR A 287 -3.39 3.35 8.03
N GLY A 288 -4.32 4.21 8.44
CA GLY A 288 -4.75 4.23 9.82
C GLY A 288 -5.47 2.93 10.20
N ALA A 289 -5.46 2.58 11.49
CA ALA A 289 -5.99 1.29 11.97
C ALA A 289 -7.47 1.04 11.61
N SER A 290 -8.28 2.09 11.50
CA SER A 290 -9.68 1.99 11.09
C SER A 290 -9.90 2.12 9.57
N ALA A 291 -8.92 2.60 8.81
CA ALA A 291 -9.06 2.77 7.36
C ALA A 291 -9.04 1.44 6.62
N ARG A 292 -9.50 1.45 5.37
CA ARG A 292 -9.50 0.28 4.50
C ARG A 292 -8.84 0.55 3.17
N PHE A 293 -7.78 -0.20 2.87
CA PHE A 293 -7.17 -0.27 1.56
C PHE A 293 -7.41 -1.67 0.98
N THR A 294 -8.17 -1.77 -0.10
CA THR A 294 -8.52 -3.06 -0.69
C THR A 294 -8.17 -3.09 -2.17
N MET A 295 -7.35 -4.07 -2.55
CA MET A 295 -7.12 -4.42 -3.95
C MET A 295 -7.67 -5.81 -4.25
N SER A 296 -8.70 -5.89 -5.08
CA SER A 296 -9.25 -7.18 -5.55
C SER A 296 -8.52 -7.74 -6.78
N GLY A 297 -7.72 -6.90 -7.44
CA GLY A 297 -6.92 -7.22 -8.61
C GLY A 297 -5.73 -6.27 -8.73
N GLY A 298 -4.98 -6.37 -9.84
CA GLY A 298 -3.87 -5.46 -10.13
C GLY A 298 -2.65 -5.64 -9.21
N THR A 299 -1.66 -4.77 -9.39
CA THR A 299 -0.37 -4.80 -8.67
C THR A 299 -0.13 -3.52 -7.89
N LEU A 300 0.19 -3.64 -6.60
CA LEU A 300 0.89 -2.59 -5.87
C LEU A 300 2.39 -2.73 -6.10
N LYS A 301 2.96 -1.82 -6.89
CA LYS A 301 4.39 -1.75 -7.17
C LYS A 301 5.06 -0.66 -6.35
N LEU A 302 6.05 -1.04 -5.55
CA LEU A 302 6.92 -0.13 -4.81
C LEU A 302 8.23 0.05 -5.60
N ASN A 303 8.43 1.20 -6.26
CA ASN A 303 9.56 1.43 -7.18
C ASN A 303 10.47 2.62 -6.79
N GLY A 304 10.37 3.05 -5.54
CA GLY A 304 11.00 4.25 -5.03
C GLY A 304 12.30 4.01 -4.28
N ILE A 305 12.53 4.86 -3.28
CA ILE A 305 13.65 4.77 -2.34
C ILE A 305 13.08 4.67 -0.93
N SER A 306 13.55 3.70 -0.15
CA SER A 306 13.23 3.55 1.27
C SER A 306 11.74 3.70 1.58
N GLN A 307 10.94 2.79 1.07
CA GLN A 307 9.48 2.89 1.14
C GLN A 307 8.95 2.11 2.32
N ASN A 308 8.10 2.75 3.11
CA ASN A 308 7.34 2.04 4.14
C ASN A 308 6.08 1.45 3.52
N LEU A 309 5.80 0.20 3.89
CA LEU A 309 4.58 -0.53 3.59
C LEU A 309 3.82 -0.73 4.90
N ASP A 310 2.78 0.06 5.09
CA ASP A 310 1.85 -0.07 6.22
C ASP A 310 0.43 -0.11 5.68
N VAL A 311 -0.13 -1.31 5.68
CA VAL A 311 -1.47 -1.63 5.18
C VAL A 311 -2.26 -2.37 6.26
N ALA A 312 -2.06 -1.95 7.52
CA ALA A 312 -2.60 -2.61 8.70
C ALA A 312 -4.06 -2.24 9.04
N GLY A 313 -4.67 -1.37 8.24
CA GLY A 313 -6.07 -0.98 8.40
C GLY A 313 -7.05 -2.15 8.31
N ASP A 314 -8.21 -2.01 8.96
CA ASP A 314 -9.19 -3.08 9.11
C ASP A 314 -9.72 -3.65 7.77
N GLY A 315 -9.53 -4.96 7.58
CA GLY A 315 -9.90 -5.66 6.35
C GLY A 315 -9.09 -5.26 5.11
N SER A 316 -7.94 -4.60 5.30
CA SER A 316 -7.10 -4.19 4.18
C SER A 316 -6.37 -5.38 3.56
N SER A 317 -6.27 -5.38 2.24
CA SER A 317 -5.60 -6.43 1.47
C SER A 317 -5.06 -5.89 0.15
N MET A 318 -3.99 -6.52 -0.32
CA MET A 318 -3.41 -6.32 -1.64
C MET A 318 -3.58 -7.58 -2.47
N HIS A 319 -3.81 -7.43 -3.78
CA HIS A 319 -3.85 -8.58 -4.67
C HIS A 319 -2.44 -9.09 -4.98
N THR A 320 -1.68 -8.30 -5.73
CA THR A 320 -0.27 -8.55 -6.02
C THR A 320 0.60 -7.46 -5.43
N LEU A 321 1.73 -7.84 -4.83
CA LEU A 321 2.75 -6.95 -4.32
C LEU A 321 4.06 -7.14 -5.11
N GLU A 322 4.55 -6.08 -5.74
CA GLU A 322 5.83 -6.06 -6.43
C GLU A 322 6.82 -5.10 -5.73
N ILE A 323 7.95 -5.65 -5.29
CA ILE A 323 9.04 -4.89 -4.68
C ILE A 323 10.11 -4.62 -5.73
N ASP A 324 10.17 -3.37 -6.18
CA ASP A 324 11.16 -2.84 -7.11
C ASP A 324 11.91 -1.60 -6.55
N SER A 325 11.87 -1.43 -5.22
CA SER A 325 12.46 -0.28 -4.53
C SER A 325 13.99 -0.35 -4.52
N ASN A 326 14.64 0.73 -4.95
CA ASN A 326 16.10 0.79 -5.04
C ASN A 326 16.84 0.72 -3.70
N SER A 327 16.18 1.10 -2.60
CA SER A 327 16.78 1.10 -1.25
C SER A 327 16.00 0.24 -0.26
N GLY A 328 15.14 -0.63 -0.78
CA GLY A 328 14.30 -1.54 -0.01
C GLY A 328 12.90 -1.02 0.29
N ALA A 329 12.01 -1.98 0.53
CA ALA A 329 10.68 -1.78 1.11
C ALA A 329 10.69 -2.32 2.54
N TYR A 330 10.12 -1.54 3.46
CA TYR A 330 10.08 -1.84 4.89
C TYR A 330 8.64 -2.03 5.32
N LEU A 331 8.29 -3.24 5.71
CA LEU A 331 7.01 -3.54 6.32
C LEU A 331 6.97 -2.89 7.71
N THR A 332 6.17 -1.83 7.84
CA THR A 332 6.02 -1.05 9.08
C THR A 332 4.70 -1.29 9.80
N GLY A 333 3.80 -2.06 9.19
CA GLY A 333 2.57 -2.59 9.78
C GLY A 333 2.28 -3.97 9.22
N LEU A 334 1.16 -4.59 9.62
CA LEU A 334 0.70 -5.85 9.03
C LEU A 334 0.38 -5.66 7.54
N ALA A 335 0.63 -6.69 6.73
CA ALA A 335 0.19 -6.74 5.33
C ALA A 335 -0.45 -8.09 5.01
N LEU A 336 -1.48 -8.06 4.17
CA LEU A 336 -2.10 -9.24 3.59
C LEU A 336 -2.01 -9.13 2.06
N VAL A 337 -1.37 -10.11 1.44
CA VAL A 337 -1.28 -10.27 -0.02
C VAL A 337 -2.08 -11.52 -0.39
N THR A 338 -2.92 -11.44 -1.42
CA THR A 338 -3.90 -12.49 -1.73
C THR A 338 -3.56 -13.31 -2.98
N SER A 339 -2.63 -12.85 -3.81
CA SER A 339 -2.22 -13.57 -5.03
C SER A 339 -0.72 -13.79 -5.11
N THR A 340 0.08 -12.76 -5.36
CA THR A 340 1.50 -12.92 -5.69
C THR A 340 2.36 -11.91 -4.95
N LEU A 341 3.50 -12.37 -4.44
CA LEU A 341 4.61 -11.53 -3.97
C LEU A 341 5.81 -11.69 -4.90
N THR A 342 6.24 -10.60 -5.51
CA THR A 342 7.46 -10.55 -6.33
C THR A 342 8.48 -9.61 -5.71
N ILE A 343 9.69 -10.11 -5.48
CA ILE A 343 10.84 -9.31 -5.07
C ILE A 343 11.85 -9.37 -6.21
N ASN A 344 12.05 -8.25 -6.90
CA ASN A 344 12.95 -8.19 -8.05
C ASN A 344 14.41 -8.33 -7.63
N SER A 345 15.28 -8.63 -8.60
CA SER A 345 16.71 -8.79 -8.37
C SER A 345 17.34 -7.56 -7.70
N SER A 346 18.24 -7.80 -6.74
CA SER A 346 18.90 -6.74 -5.94
C SER A 346 17.94 -5.84 -5.15
N ARG A 347 16.69 -6.26 -4.92
CA ARG A 347 15.73 -5.55 -4.07
C ARG A 347 15.66 -6.17 -2.70
N ILE A 348 15.19 -5.40 -1.73
CA ILE A 348 15.09 -5.82 -0.33
C ILE A 348 13.65 -5.64 0.14
N LEU A 349 13.08 -6.67 0.75
CA LEU A 349 11.87 -6.59 1.58
C LEU A 349 12.25 -6.88 3.03
N ALA A 350 12.01 -5.92 3.93
CA ALA A 350 12.37 -6.04 5.34
C ALA A 350 11.14 -6.00 6.25
N PHE A 351 11.05 -6.94 7.20
CA PHE A 351 9.83 -7.16 8.00
C PHE A 351 9.87 -6.47 9.36
N ALA A 352 11.06 -6.11 9.85
CA ALA A 352 11.26 -5.57 11.21
C ALA A 352 10.66 -6.48 12.30
N ALA A 353 9.45 -6.20 12.78
CA ALA A 353 8.71 -7.01 13.75
C ALA A 353 7.27 -7.31 13.29
N ASN A 354 7.00 -7.10 12.00
CA ASN A 354 5.68 -7.20 11.39
C ASN A 354 5.53 -8.49 10.58
N THR A 355 4.28 -8.82 10.26
CA THR A 355 3.93 -10.03 9.54
C THR A 355 3.32 -9.69 8.19
N LEU A 356 3.79 -10.35 7.14
CA LEU A 356 3.12 -10.41 5.84
C LEU A 356 2.46 -11.78 5.71
N TYR A 357 1.16 -11.78 5.43
CA TYR A 357 0.41 -13.00 5.12
C TYR A 357 0.27 -13.17 3.61
N LEU A 358 0.62 -14.35 3.10
CA LEU A 358 0.41 -14.79 1.72
C LEU A 358 -0.01 -16.27 1.72
N THR A 359 -1.13 -16.55 2.38
CA THR A 359 -1.70 -17.91 2.41
C THR A 359 -2.33 -18.23 1.06
N GLY A 360 -1.87 -19.30 0.40
CA GLY A 360 -2.36 -19.75 -0.90
C GLY A 360 -1.91 -18.93 -2.12
N GLY A 361 -1.04 -17.93 -1.93
CA GLY A 361 -0.43 -17.17 -3.03
C GLY A 361 0.88 -17.76 -3.54
N THR A 362 1.55 -17.07 -4.46
CA THR A 362 2.85 -17.46 -5.00
C THR A 362 3.94 -16.46 -4.65
N ILE A 363 5.15 -16.95 -4.38
CA ILE A 363 6.32 -16.13 -4.08
C ILE A 363 7.32 -16.26 -5.22
N THR A 364 7.83 -15.13 -5.70
CA THR A 364 9.01 -15.08 -6.57
C THR A 364 10.02 -14.13 -5.94
N ASN A 365 11.01 -14.69 -5.24
CA ASN A 365 12.08 -13.91 -4.62
C ASN A 365 13.39 -14.02 -5.40
N ASN A 366 13.70 -13.01 -6.20
CA ASN A 366 15.02 -12.83 -6.83
C ASN A 366 15.91 -11.84 -6.06
N GLY A 367 15.39 -11.26 -4.97
CA GLY A 367 16.06 -10.25 -4.15
C GLY A 367 16.45 -10.79 -2.78
N THR A 368 16.21 -10.02 -1.73
CA THR A 368 16.53 -10.41 -0.35
C THR A 368 15.37 -10.11 0.59
N ILE A 369 15.00 -11.11 1.37
CA ILE A 369 14.09 -11.00 2.51
C ILE A 369 14.93 -10.72 3.77
N ARG A 370 14.49 -9.77 4.60
CA ARG A 370 15.13 -9.43 5.88
C ARG A 370 14.11 -9.45 7.00
N GLU A 371 14.03 -10.57 7.67
CA GLU A 371 12.95 -10.83 8.62
C GLU A 371 13.15 -10.09 9.94
N ASN A 372 14.39 -10.05 10.43
CA ASN A 372 14.74 -9.60 11.78
C ASN A 372 13.96 -10.38 12.85
N THR A 373 12.81 -9.86 13.26
CA THR A 373 11.87 -10.50 14.21
C THR A 373 10.46 -10.61 13.64
N GLY A 374 10.25 -10.13 12.41
CA GLY A 374 9.01 -10.27 11.65
C GLY A 374 8.94 -11.62 10.96
N LYS A 375 7.84 -11.86 10.23
CA LYS A 375 7.52 -13.16 9.64
C LYS A 375 6.86 -13.00 8.28
N LEU A 376 7.21 -13.87 7.34
CA LEU A 376 6.44 -14.15 6.14
C LEU A 376 5.62 -15.42 6.42
N VAL A 377 4.30 -15.37 6.31
CA VAL A 377 3.46 -16.54 6.56
C VAL A 377 2.91 -17.03 5.23
N HIS A 378 3.34 -18.21 4.82
CA HIS A 378 2.90 -18.89 3.61
C HIS A 378 2.48 -20.33 3.93
N THR A 379 1.73 -20.97 3.04
CA THR A 379 1.22 -22.34 3.24
C THR A 379 1.84 -23.35 2.27
N GLY A 380 2.78 -22.92 1.44
CA GLY A 380 3.26 -23.63 0.24
C GLY A 380 4.29 -24.75 0.44
N SER A 381 4.53 -25.21 1.66
CA SER A 381 5.57 -26.21 1.93
C SER A 381 5.15 -27.65 1.61
N ASN A 382 6.02 -28.39 0.90
CA ASN A 382 5.92 -29.84 0.68
C ASN A 382 7.24 -30.52 1.02
N ILE A 383 7.20 -31.73 1.58
CA ILE A 383 8.39 -32.47 1.98
C ILE A 383 8.28 -33.95 1.57
N PHE A 384 9.41 -34.57 1.22
CA PHE A 384 9.48 -35.98 0.86
C PHE A 384 10.81 -36.61 1.31
N ILE A 385 10.76 -37.83 1.82
CA ILE A 385 11.89 -38.76 1.80
C ILE A 385 11.98 -39.32 0.38
N THR A 386 13.18 -39.31 -0.20
CA THR A 386 13.40 -39.66 -1.60
C THR A 386 14.59 -40.59 -1.78
N ASN A 387 14.67 -41.20 -2.96
CA ASN A 387 15.87 -41.91 -3.43
C ASN A 387 16.86 -40.95 -4.12
N SER A 388 17.92 -41.50 -4.71
CA SER A 388 18.96 -40.73 -5.41
C SER A 388 18.48 -39.96 -6.64
N ASP A 389 17.35 -40.34 -7.22
CA ASP A 389 16.71 -39.65 -8.35
C ASP A 389 15.71 -38.56 -7.88
N TYR A 390 15.60 -38.36 -6.55
CA TYR A 390 14.67 -37.43 -5.89
C TYR A 390 13.20 -37.73 -6.17
N THR A 391 12.87 -39.00 -6.39
CA THR A 391 11.50 -39.50 -6.35
C THR A 391 11.18 -40.01 -4.95
N GLU A 392 9.93 -39.86 -4.52
CA GLU A 392 9.45 -40.32 -3.22
C GLU A 392 9.83 -41.79 -2.97
N ASP A 393 10.36 -42.06 -1.78
CA ASP A 393 10.82 -43.38 -1.36
C ASP A 393 10.27 -43.72 0.02
N HIS A 394 9.65 -44.89 0.12
CA HIS A 394 8.98 -45.35 1.33
C HIS A 394 9.77 -46.43 2.07
N GLU A 395 10.91 -46.89 1.53
CA GLU A 395 11.77 -47.88 2.17
C GLU A 395 13.26 -47.59 1.88
N VAL A 396 14.08 -47.48 2.92
CA VAL A 396 15.54 -47.35 2.81
C VAL A 396 16.22 -48.47 3.57
N LYS A 397 17.20 -49.14 2.97
CA LYS A 397 17.94 -50.22 3.64
C LYS A 397 19.18 -49.71 4.35
N THR A 398 19.58 -50.38 5.43
CA THR A 398 20.92 -50.16 6.00
C THR A 398 21.99 -50.47 4.95
N GLY A 399 22.95 -49.57 4.78
CA GLY A 399 23.94 -49.60 3.70
C GLY A 399 23.58 -48.68 2.52
N GLU A 400 22.36 -48.16 2.46
CA GLU A 400 21.92 -47.16 1.49
C GLU A 400 22.01 -45.73 2.05
N THR A 401 21.71 -44.76 1.20
CA THR A 401 21.62 -43.34 1.54
C THR A 401 20.17 -42.90 1.42
N MET A 402 19.64 -42.27 2.45
CA MET A 402 18.33 -41.63 2.45
C MET A 402 18.48 -40.19 1.94
N TYR A 403 17.65 -39.78 0.98
CA TYR A 403 17.64 -38.42 0.45
C TYR A 403 16.37 -37.68 0.89
N PHE A 404 16.43 -36.35 0.88
CA PHE A 404 15.32 -35.50 1.30
C PHE A 404 15.09 -34.40 0.27
N THR A 405 13.83 -34.06 0.07
CA THR A 405 13.41 -32.86 -0.67
C THR A 405 12.45 -32.04 0.18
N VAL A 406 12.76 -30.76 0.37
CA VAL A 406 11.83 -29.74 0.89
C VAL A 406 11.58 -28.74 -0.22
N THR A 407 10.32 -28.48 -0.54
CA THR A 407 9.93 -27.35 -1.38
C THR A 407 9.27 -26.32 -0.48
N ASP A 408 9.93 -25.19 -0.27
CA ASP A 408 9.36 -24.04 0.41
C ASP A 408 9.89 -22.72 -0.17
N THR A 409 8.98 -21.80 -0.50
CA THR A 409 9.33 -20.61 -1.30
C THR A 409 9.61 -19.36 -0.46
N ASP A 410 9.17 -19.32 0.79
CA ASP A 410 9.53 -18.26 1.74
C ASP A 410 10.84 -18.56 2.51
N GLU A 411 11.36 -19.79 2.44
CA GLU A 411 12.72 -20.15 2.88
C GLU A 411 13.82 -19.74 1.89
N ASN A 412 13.46 -19.34 0.67
CA ASN A 412 14.38 -18.60 -0.21
C ASN A 412 14.47 -17.16 0.28
N ILE A 413 15.46 -16.90 1.14
CA ILE A 413 15.72 -15.60 1.77
C ILE A 413 16.59 -14.72 0.87
N ASN A 414 17.56 -15.31 0.17
CA ASN A 414 18.49 -14.60 -0.70
C ASN A 414 18.46 -15.18 -2.12
N GLY A 415 17.63 -14.61 -2.99
CA GLY A 415 17.50 -15.05 -4.37
C GLY A 415 18.74 -14.87 -5.26
N ALA A 416 19.86 -14.32 -4.73
CA ALA A 416 21.14 -14.26 -5.42
C ALA A 416 22.13 -15.37 -5.04
N ALA A 417 21.78 -16.25 -4.10
CA ALA A 417 22.57 -17.40 -3.68
C ALA A 417 21.66 -18.60 -3.37
N ALA A 418 22.23 -19.80 -3.28
CA ALA A 418 21.51 -20.94 -2.71
C ALA A 418 21.46 -20.80 -1.19
N ASP A 419 20.26 -20.88 -0.60
CA ASP A 419 20.07 -20.89 0.85
C ASP A 419 20.20 -22.30 1.44
N THR A 420 20.24 -22.39 2.77
CA THR A 420 20.31 -23.66 3.51
C THR A 420 19.28 -23.68 4.62
N LEU A 421 18.66 -24.84 4.84
CA LEU A 421 17.75 -25.08 5.97
C LEU A 421 18.17 -26.36 6.72
N ALA A 422 17.72 -26.49 7.96
CA ALA A 422 17.99 -27.66 8.80
C ALA A 422 16.70 -28.48 8.97
N ILE A 423 16.86 -29.81 9.02
CA ILE A 423 15.78 -30.76 9.27
C ILE A 423 16.20 -31.75 10.35
N ASP A 424 15.22 -32.35 11.01
CA ASP A 424 15.44 -33.41 12.00
C ASP A 424 15.01 -34.76 11.40
N VAL A 425 15.86 -35.77 11.52
CA VAL A 425 15.55 -37.16 11.12
C VAL A 425 15.67 -38.05 12.34
N THR A 426 14.59 -38.74 12.70
CA THR A 426 14.57 -39.60 13.89
C THR A 426 14.10 -41.01 13.53
N LEU A 427 14.80 -42.03 14.03
CA LEU A 427 14.32 -43.40 13.99
C LEU A 427 13.45 -43.70 15.21
N THR A 428 12.39 -44.48 15.00
CA THR A 428 11.73 -45.15 16.12
C THR A 428 12.80 -45.91 16.91
N GLY A 429 12.85 -45.71 18.23
CA GLY A 429 13.82 -46.32 19.14
C GLY A 429 15.22 -45.70 19.20
N GLY A 430 15.37 -44.43 18.81
CA GLY A 430 16.16 -43.49 19.61
C GLY A 430 17.22 -42.66 18.87
N ASP A 431 17.59 -43.04 17.65
CA ASP A 431 18.57 -42.29 16.88
C ASP A 431 17.97 -41.02 16.29
N THR A 432 18.69 -39.91 16.37
CA THR A 432 18.25 -38.58 15.90
C THR A 432 19.42 -37.82 15.32
N GLU A 433 19.23 -37.30 14.11
CA GLU A 433 20.24 -36.62 13.31
C GLU A 433 19.71 -35.30 12.72
N ASP A 434 20.55 -34.26 12.77
CA ASP A 434 20.30 -32.97 12.12
C ASP A 434 20.90 -33.00 10.71
N VAL A 435 20.08 -32.80 9.67
CA VAL A 435 20.54 -32.75 8.28
C VAL A 435 20.39 -31.35 7.72
N THR A 436 21.46 -30.82 7.13
CA THR A 436 21.40 -29.54 6.39
C THR A 436 21.02 -29.80 4.95
N LEU A 437 19.92 -29.21 4.50
CA LEU A 437 19.51 -29.20 3.09
C LEU A 437 20.00 -27.91 2.43
N THR A 438 20.43 -28.00 1.18
CA THR A 438 20.85 -26.84 0.36
C THR A 438 19.89 -26.66 -0.80
N GLU A 439 19.56 -25.41 -1.11
CA GLU A 439 18.77 -25.06 -2.27
C GLU A 439 19.46 -25.54 -3.56
N THR A 440 18.68 -26.10 -4.49
CA THR A 440 19.17 -26.74 -5.73
C THR A 440 19.78 -25.77 -6.74
N GLY A 441 19.54 -24.48 -6.55
CA GLY A 441 20.10 -23.37 -7.30
C GLY A 441 19.60 -22.07 -6.66
N ASN A 442 20.06 -20.93 -7.16
CA ASN A 442 19.57 -19.65 -6.64
C ASN A 442 18.06 -19.53 -6.86
N ALA A 443 17.32 -19.20 -5.80
CA ALA A 443 15.90 -18.86 -5.85
C ALA A 443 14.97 -19.96 -6.39
N THR A 444 15.33 -21.24 -6.23
CA THR A 444 14.46 -22.35 -6.67
C THR A 444 13.37 -22.68 -5.65
N GLY A 445 13.57 -22.36 -4.36
CA GLY A 445 12.70 -22.79 -3.25
C GLY A 445 12.69 -24.32 -3.06
N ILE A 446 13.65 -25.05 -3.64
CA ILE A 446 13.75 -26.51 -3.56
C ILE A 446 15.07 -26.86 -2.91
N PHE A 447 15.02 -27.41 -1.71
CA PHE A 447 16.15 -27.79 -0.87
C PHE A 447 16.32 -29.31 -0.86
N ARG A 448 17.56 -29.77 -1.02
CA ARG A 448 17.92 -31.18 -1.05
C ARG A 448 19.12 -31.49 -0.19
N GLY A 449 19.16 -32.71 0.32
CA GLY A 449 20.23 -33.23 1.16
C GLY A 449 20.04 -34.72 1.38
N SER A 450 20.92 -35.32 2.17
CA SER A 450 20.96 -36.77 2.34
C SER A 450 21.69 -37.17 3.61
N ILE A 451 21.40 -38.38 4.10
CA ILE A 451 22.10 -39.00 5.22
C ILE A 451 22.37 -40.49 4.94
N SER A 452 23.52 -40.99 5.36
CA SER A 452 23.84 -42.41 5.26
C SER A 452 23.10 -43.21 6.33
N VAL A 453 22.60 -44.39 5.96
CA VAL A 453 21.90 -45.31 6.87
C VAL A 453 22.76 -46.54 7.09
N THR A 454 23.01 -46.93 8.34
CA THR A 454 23.94 -48.02 8.67
C THR A 454 23.38 -48.99 9.70
N ASN A 455 23.85 -50.24 9.62
CA ASN A 455 23.52 -51.28 10.59
C ASN A 455 24.50 -51.20 11.76
N ASP A 456 24.24 -50.27 12.68
CA ASP A 456 25.03 -50.06 13.89
C ASP A 456 24.14 -49.63 15.06
N THR A 457 24.71 -49.53 16.25
CA THR A 457 24.04 -49.02 17.44
C THR A 457 23.86 -47.50 17.34
N ALA A 458 22.63 -47.03 17.54
CA ALA A 458 22.24 -45.63 17.52
C ALA A 458 23.18 -44.70 18.31
N THR A 459 23.69 -43.68 17.63
CA THR A 459 24.54 -42.62 18.20
C THR A 459 24.10 -41.26 17.69
N ASN A 460 23.25 -40.59 18.46
CA ASN A 460 22.63 -39.34 18.03
C ASN A 460 23.64 -38.23 17.72
N ASN A 461 23.35 -37.49 16.65
CA ASN A 461 24.09 -36.33 16.14
C ASN A 461 25.52 -36.65 15.69
N ASP A 462 25.75 -37.84 15.13
CA ASP A 462 27.04 -38.23 14.56
C ASP A 462 27.12 -38.07 13.04
N GLY A 463 26.01 -37.69 12.40
CA GLY A 463 25.88 -37.50 10.95
C GLY A 463 25.49 -38.77 10.19
N THR A 464 25.18 -39.87 10.88
CA THR A 464 24.80 -41.16 10.29
C THR A 464 23.58 -41.73 11.00
N LEU A 465 22.55 -42.13 10.23
CA LEU A 465 21.40 -42.80 10.80
C LEU A 465 21.71 -44.29 11.04
N GLN A 466 21.53 -44.79 12.25
CA GLN A 466 22.03 -46.08 12.73
C GLN A 466 20.91 -46.91 13.38
N THR A 467 20.76 -48.16 12.93
CA THR A 467 19.89 -49.13 13.61
C THR A 467 20.29 -50.57 13.37
N THR A 468 20.15 -51.42 14.40
CA THR A 468 20.37 -52.87 14.32
C THR A 468 19.10 -53.68 14.10
N SER A 469 17.94 -53.03 13.98
CA SER A 469 16.64 -53.65 13.73
C SER A 469 15.79 -52.80 12.78
N ASP A 470 14.77 -53.38 12.14
CA ASP A 470 13.86 -52.60 11.30
C ASP A 470 13.17 -51.50 12.13
N ARG A 471 13.16 -50.27 11.60
CA ARG A 471 12.58 -49.07 12.25
C ARG A 471 11.78 -48.25 11.24
N THR A 472 11.17 -47.18 11.73
CA THR A 472 10.55 -46.15 10.90
C THR A 472 11.35 -44.86 11.08
N ALA A 473 11.85 -44.30 9.98
CA ALA A 473 12.40 -42.96 9.96
C ALA A 473 11.26 -41.95 9.91
N THR A 474 11.38 -40.89 10.70
CA THR A 474 10.52 -39.70 10.67
C THR A 474 11.41 -38.51 10.33
N PHE A 475 11.19 -37.96 9.15
CA PHE A 475 11.77 -36.72 8.70
C PHE A 475 10.83 -35.59 9.10
N THR A 476 11.32 -34.59 9.85
CA THR A 476 10.55 -33.42 10.29
C THR A 476 11.21 -32.14 9.83
N PHE A 477 10.41 -31.26 9.23
CA PHE A 477 10.77 -29.89 8.91
C PHE A 477 9.92 -28.94 9.77
N THR A 478 10.59 -27.97 10.39
CA THR A 478 9.94 -26.84 11.09
C THR A 478 10.30 -25.56 10.37
N ASP A 479 9.30 -24.93 9.76
CA ASP A 479 9.40 -23.63 9.11
C ASP A 479 9.80 -22.56 10.13
N ALA A 480 10.91 -21.84 9.90
CA ALA A 480 11.41 -20.87 10.86
C ALA A 480 10.56 -19.58 10.92
N GLN A 481 9.78 -19.31 9.87
CA GLN A 481 9.04 -18.10 9.61
C GLN A 481 7.66 -18.18 10.28
N ASP A 482 6.96 -19.30 10.15
CA ASP A 482 5.60 -19.46 10.68
C ASP A 482 5.44 -20.57 11.74
N ALA A 483 6.52 -21.30 12.05
CA ALA A 483 6.55 -22.43 13.00
C ALA A 483 5.63 -23.60 12.61
N LYS A 484 5.30 -23.73 11.33
CA LYS A 484 4.62 -24.90 10.79
C LYS A 484 5.55 -26.10 10.84
N VAL A 485 5.03 -27.20 11.37
CA VAL A 485 5.75 -28.48 11.46
C VAL A 485 5.11 -29.44 10.48
N ILE A 486 5.92 -30.04 9.62
CA ILE A 486 5.49 -31.06 8.64
C ILE A 486 6.45 -32.23 8.76
N SER A 487 5.92 -33.44 8.60
CA SER A 487 6.72 -34.67 8.68
C SER A 487 6.37 -35.67 7.58
N ASP A 488 7.36 -36.46 7.18
CA ASP A 488 7.22 -37.62 6.30
C ASP A 488 7.90 -38.84 6.94
N THR A 489 7.52 -40.05 6.53
CA THR A 489 8.00 -41.30 7.11
C THR A 489 8.36 -42.35 6.07
N ALA A 490 9.44 -43.09 6.32
CA ALA A 490 9.85 -44.23 5.52
C ALA A 490 10.24 -45.42 6.43
N ALA A 491 10.05 -46.64 5.92
CA ALA A 491 10.57 -47.83 6.57
C ALA A 491 12.10 -47.87 6.44
N VAL A 492 12.80 -48.25 7.51
CA VAL A 492 14.23 -48.53 7.48
C VAL A 492 14.43 -50.01 7.76
N THR A 493 14.88 -50.75 6.74
CA THR A 493 15.04 -52.21 6.83
C THR A 493 16.51 -52.62 6.96
N VAL A 494 16.78 -53.51 7.89
CA VAL A 494 18.14 -53.94 8.19
C VAL A 494 18.55 -55.08 7.27
N VAL A 495 19.59 -54.83 6.49
CA VAL A 495 20.25 -55.86 5.70
C VAL A 495 21.28 -56.54 6.59
N ALA A 496 21.03 -57.81 6.90
CA ALA A 496 21.99 -58.62 7.64
C ALA A 496 23.31 -58.69 6.85
N GLY A 497 24.41 -58.28 7.49
CA GLY A 497 25.73 -58.50 6.91
C GLY A 497 25.89 -59.99 6.60
N THR A 498 26.20 -60.32 5.35
CA THR A 498 26.59 -61.67 4.96
C THR A 498 27.88 -62.02 5.68
N SER A 499 27.76 -62.55 6.89
CA SER A 499 28.84 -63.27 7.56
C SER A 499 29.13 -64.50 6.71
N SER A 500 30.09 -64.39 5.80
CA SER A 500 30.70 -65.57 5.20
C SER A 500 31.44 -66.31 6.32
N SER A 501 30.80 -67.34 6.88
CA SER A 501 31.47 -68.30 7.75
C SER A 501 32.43 -69.12 6.90
N ASN A 502 33.64 -68.59 6.68
CA ASN A 502 34.70 -69.35 6.06
C ASN A 502 35.29 -70.31 7.09
N THR A 503 34.58 -71.41 7.39
CA THR A 503 35.17 -72.57 8.03
C THR A 503 35.90 -73.38 6.96
N ASN A 504 37.15 -73.03 6.69
CA ASN A 504 38.05 -73.96 6.03
C ASN A 504 39.18 -74.34 7.00
N SER A 505 38.95 -75.44 7.71
CA SER A 505 39.96 -76.19 8.44
C SER A 505 40.58 -77.24 7.51
N GLY A 506 41.89 -77.16 7.31
CA GLY A 506 42.72 -78.15 6.61
C GLY A 506 43.87 -77.42 5.91
N GLY A 507 45.12 -77.44 6.37
CA GLY A 507 45.90 -78.58 6.85
C GLY A 507 46.75 -79.08 5.69
N GLY A 508 48.03 -78.71 5.62
CA GLY A 508 48.94 -79.29 4.61
C GLY A 508 50.21 -78.49 4.28
N SER A 509 51.25 -78.69 5.10
CA SER A 509 52.69 -78.71 4.78
C SER A 509 53.12 -78.44 3.32
N SER A 510 54.11 -77.55 3.13
CA SER A 510 55.31 -77.83 2.30
C SER A 510 56.45 -76.84 2.54
N ARG A 511 57.66 -77.40 2.62
CA ARG A 511 58.98 -76.77 2.78
C ARG A 511 59.47 -76.11 1.48
N SER A 512 60.24 -75.02 1.56
CA SER A 512 61.36 -74.67 0.66
C SER A 512 61.98 -73.33 1.12
N ARG A 513 63.19 -73.27 1.71
CA ARG A 513 64.54 -73.14 1.10
C ARG A 513 64.78 -71.89 0.22
N GLY A 514 65.86 -71.17 0.57
CA GLY A 514 66.53 -70.09 -0.19
C GLY A 514 66.34 -68.73 0.47
N GLY A 515 67.35 -68.09 1.12
CA GLY A 515 68.58 -67.54 0.52
C GLY A 515 68.24 -66.21 -0.18
N GLY A 516 68.83 -65.03 0.05
CA GLY A 516 69.93 -64.53 0.85
C GLY A 516 70.21 -63.09 0.36
N GLY A 517 70.95 -62.29 1.15
CA GLY A 517 71.85 -61.25 0.63
C GLY A 517 71.35 -59.82 0.39
N GLY A 518 71.95 -58.89 1.15
CA GLY A 518 72.36 -57.53 0.72
C GLY A 518 71.28 -56.45 0.65
N GLY A 519 71.46 -55.20 1.08
CA GLY A 519 72.63 -54.47 1.52
C GLY A 519 72.42 -52.96 1.26
N GLY A 520 72.84 -52.12 2.22
CA GLY A 520 72.99 -50.66 2.07
C GLY A 520 71.72 -49.82 2.26
N GLY A 521 71.68 -48.72 3.00
CA GLY A 521 72.72 -47.95 3.68
C GLY A 521 72.31 -46.47 3.71
N LYS A 522 72.63 -45.79 4.84
CA LYS A 522 72.66 -44.33 5.07
C LYS A 522 71.29 -43.64 5.22
N ALA A 523 71.07 -42.62 6.05
CA ALA A 523 71.78 -41.87 7.11
C ALA A 523 70.63 -41.17 7.91
N GLY A 524 70.66 -40.93 9.21
CA GLY A 524 71.62 -40.12 9.96
C GLY A 524 70.92 -38.85 10.49
N ALA A 525 70.65 -38.83 11.80
CA ALA A 525 70.50 -37.69 12.74
C ALA A 525 69.64 -36.46 12.35
N ALA A 526 68.56 -36.14 13.05
CA ALA A 526 68.47 -35.59 14.42
C ALA A 526 68.98 -34.12 14.57
N VAL A 527 67.98 -33.25 14.80
CA VAL A 527 67.94 -32.10 15.74
C VAL A 527 69.01 -31.00 15.62
N LEU A 528 68.57 -29.77 15.28
CA LEU A 528 69.07 -28.56 15.94
C LEU A 528 68.05 -27.39 15.90
N ALA A 529 68.18 -26.52 16.89
CA ALA A 529 67.21 -25.59 17.43
C ALA A 529 66.97 -24.27 16.63
N LYS A 530 65.90 -23.58 17.05
CA LYS A 530 65.45 -22.22 16.63
C LYS A 530 66.56 -21.15 16.68
N PRO A 531 66.35 -20.02 15.98
CA PRO A 531 65.99 -18.81 16.74
C PRO A 531 64.84 -17.98 16.15
N THR A 532 64.28 -17.17 17.05
CA THR A 532 63.16 -16.23 16.94
C THR A 532 63.42 -15.06 15.98
N ARG A 533 62.38 -14.65 15.22
CA ARG A 533 62.31 -13.31 14.61
C ARG A 533 60.99 -12.63 14.98
N ASN A 534 61.13 -11.52 15.70
CA ASN A 534 60.07 -10.57 16.03
C ASN A 534 59.40 -10.01 14.77
N GLN A 535 58.07 -10.11 14.68
CA GLN A 535 57.26 -9.15 13.94
C GLN A 535 56.02 -8.79 14.76
N ALA A 536 55.87 -7.49 14.97
CA ALA A 536 54.83 -6.88 15.77
C ALA A 536 53.45 -7.04 15.11
N LYS A 537 52.45 -7.43 15.91
CA LYS A 537 51.03 -7.41 15.52
C LYS A 537 50.52 -5.96 15.49
N PRO A 538 49.72 -5.54 14.50
CA PRO A 538 49.05 -4.25 14.53
C PRO A 538 47.92 -4.29 15.58
N GLN A 539 47.97 -3.37 16.54
CA GLN A 539 46.91 -3.18 17.54
C GLN A 539 45.69 -2.52 16.88
N ARG A 540 44.60 -3.28 16.78
CA ARG A 540 43.29 -2.77 16.39
C ARG A 540 42.62 -2.16 17.63
N ARG A 541 42.43 -0.84 17.63
CA ARG A 541 41.66 -0.11 18.65
C ARG A 541 40.23 -0.65 18.70
N VAL A 542 39.83 -1.18 19.85
CA VAL A 542 38.44 -1.54 20.17
C VAL A 542 37.71 -0.27 20.63
N PRO A 543 36.56 0.11 20.05
CA PRO A 543 35.73 1.16 20.60
C PRO A 543 35.02 0.64 21.85
N VAL A 544 35.21 1.31 22.99
CA VAL A 544 34.44 1.05 24.22
C VAL A 544 33.04 1.62 24.03
N THR A 545 32.07 0.78 23.68
CA THR A 545 30.65 1.11 23.83
C THR A 545 30.19 0.76 25.25
N ARG A 546 29.94 1.79 26.07
CA ARG A 546 29.24 1.66 27.35
C ARG A 546 27.84 1.09 27.09
N ARG A 547 27.64 -0.21 27.33
CA ARG A 547 26.30 -0.80 27.46
C ARG A 547 25.66 -0.24 28.73
N ILE A 548 24.71 0.69 28.58
CA ILE A 548 23.76 1.00 29.63
C ILE A 548 22.86 -0.23 29.77
N ALA A 549 23.09 -1.03 30.81
CA ALA A 549 22.19 -2.11 31.18
C ALA A 549 20.82 -1.49 31.53
N LYS A 550 19.81 -1.69 30.67
CA LYS A 550 18.42 -1.38 31.02
C LYS A 550 18.04 -2.28 32.19
N LYS A 551 17.95 -1.70 33.38
CA LYS A 551 17.50 -2.36 34.61
C LYS A 551 16.16 -3.05 34.31
N LYS A 552 16.12 -4.40 34.37
CA LYS A 552 14.87 -5.15 34.25
C LYS A 552 13.97 -4.70 35.42
N LEU A 553 12.91 -3.93 35.13
CA LEU A 553 11.92 -3.56 36.13
C LEU A 553 11.37 -4.84 36.78
N SER A 554 11.37 -4.86 38.10
CA SER A 554 10.77 -5.93 38.90
C SER A 554 9.28 -6.09 38.58
N VAL A 555 8.74 -7.27 38.85
CA VAL A 555 7.30 -7.55 38.64
C VAL A 555 6.42 -6.57 39.42
N ALA A 556 6.88 -6.10 40.58
CA ALA A 556 6.20 -5.09 41.40
C ALA A 556 6.12 -3.73 40.70
N GLU A 557 7.22 -3.25 40.11
CA GLU A 557 7.27 -1.97 39.38
C GLU A 557 6.41 -2.02 38.10
N ARG A 558 6.34 -3.17 37.42
CA ARG A 558 5.44 -3.36 36.27
C ARG A 558 3.97 -3.33 36.65
N ARG A 559 3.61 -3.92 37.80
CA ARG A 559 2.24 -3.85 38.34
C ARG A 559 1.87 -2.41 38.71
N ALA A 560 2.77 -1.67 39.36
CA ALA A 560 2.55 -0.28 39.71
C ALA A 560 2.34 0.61 38.46
N ALA A 561 3.16 0.44 37.43
CA ALA A 561 3.01 1.17 36.16
C ALA A 561 1.68 0.84 35.45
N ARG A 562 1.23 -0.43 35.49
CA ARG A 562 -0.05 -0.85 34.90
C ARG A 562 -1.25 -0.24 35.65
N LEU A 563 -1.18 -0.19 36.98
CA LEU A 563 -2.20 0.47 37.81
C LEU A 563 -2.28 1.97 37.55
N GLN A 564 -1.15 2.64 37.38
CA GLN A 564 -1.13 4.06 37.05
C GLN A 564 -1.76 4.32 35.66
N LYS A 565 -1.41 3.50 34.66
CA LYS A 565 -1.97 3.60 33.31
C LYS A 565 -3.50 3.38 33.30
N LEU A 566 -4.01 2.49 34.15
CA LEU A 566 -5.45 2.26 34.33
C LEU A 566 -6.17 3.46 34.96
N LYS A 567 -5.56 4.11 35.96
CA LYS A 567 -6.09 5.33 36.57
C LYS A 567 -6.17 6.48 35.56
N ASP A 568 -5.11 6.66 34.76
CA ASP A 568 -5.06 7.71 33.73
C ASP A 568 -6.09 7.45 32.62
N MET A 569 -6.29 6.18 32.26
CA MET A 569 -7.30 5.78 31.27
C MET A 569 -8.72 6.04 31.77
N LYS A 570 -8.99 5.76 33.05
CA LYS A 570 -10.28 6.07 33.69
C LYS A 570 -10.54 7.58 33.74
N ALA A 571 -9.55 8.37 34.12
CA ALA A 571 -9.67 9.84 34.13
C ALA A 571 -9.98 10.42 32.73
N ARG A 572 -9.38 9.85 31.67
CA ARG A 572 -9.67 10.24 30.27
C ARG A 572 -11.09 9.85 29.84
N MET A 573 -11.58 8.69 30.28
CA MET A 573 -12.95 8.24 30.02
C MET A 573 -13.97 9.14 30.70
N ASP A 574 -13.73 9.50 31.96
CA ASP A 574 -14.60 10.38 32.73
C ASP A 574 -14.62 11.81 32.13
N ALA A 575 -13.48 12.34 31.68
CA ALA A 575 -13.40 13.61 30.97
C ALA A 575 -14.16 13.60 29.63
N ARG A 576 -14.10 12.48 28.89
CA ARG A 576 -14.88 12.30 27.65
C ARG A 576 -16.39 12.22 27.93
N ARG A 577 -16.79 11.57 29.01
CA ARG A 577 -18.20 11.47 29.43
C ARG A 577 -18.77 12.82 29.86
N ALA A 578 -17.99 13.62 30.60
CA ALA A 578 -18.36 14.99 30.99
C ALA A 578 -18.56 15.90 29.76
N LYS A 579 -17.71 15.78 28.73
CA LYS A 579 -17.84 16.55 27.48
C LYS A 579 -19.06 16.18 26.64
N ARG A 580 -19.58 14.96 26.79
CA ARG A 580 -20.77 14.45 26.08
C ARG A 580 -22.09 14.83 26.74
N LEU A 581 -22.09 15.15 28.04
CA LEU A 581 -23.27 15.54 28.82
C LEU A 581 -23.48 17.07 28.91
N GLY A 582 -22.56 17.87 28.36
CA GLY A 582 -22.63 19.34 28.35
C GLY A 582 -22.94 19.96 26.98
N ARG A 583 -23.65 19.24 26.10
CA ARG A 583 -24.11 19.75 24.80
C ARG A 583 -25.59 19.52 24.62
#